data_AF-A0A4Q3D868-F1
#
_entry.id   AF-A0A4Q3D868-F1
#
_cell.length_a   1.000
_cell.length_b   1.000
_cell.length_c   1.000
_cell.angle_alpha   90.00
_cell.angle_beta   90.00
_cell.angle_gamma   90.00
#
_symmetry.space_group_name_H-M   'P 1'
#
loop_
_entity.id
_entity.type
_entity.pdbx_description
1 polymer ?
#
loop_
_entity_poly.entity_id
_entity_poly.type
_entity_poly.pdbx_seq_one_letter_code
_entity_poly.pdbx_strand_id
1 'polypeptide(L)'
;MDAPDTRYKVIERGRRLEVIDTWNGNAPVRPRADPMPAPRRNLEAAARALHAPPTAQMRAGRPNQRGRGPLRTMPWYDDKGPRQIAVTEAGEAKLKGLRIVALTCLFIAAVMAFLFWPLLFIAPFLILNDGARKSLRAASTKFLDELNQPVTRSSGG
;
A
#
# COMPACT_ATOMS: atom_id res chain seq x y z
N MET A 1 16.49 24.99 15.25
CA MET A 1 16.38 23.60 14.78
C MET A 1 14.91 23.23 14.89
N ASP A 2 14.20 23.22 13.78
CA ASP A 2 12.79 22.81 13.77
C ASP A 2 12.72 21.28 13.82
N ALA A 3 11.95 20.75 14.76
CA ALA A 3 11.72 19.32 14.88
C ALA A 3 10.92 18.82 13.66
N PRO A 4 11.17 17.58 13.17
CA PRO A 4 10.39 16.99 12.08
C PRO A 4 8.91 16.97 12.45
N ASP A 5 8.02 17.36 11.53
CA ASP A 5 6.57 17.35 11.77
C ASP A 5 6.10 15.92 12.07
N THR A 6 5.75 15.67 13.34
CA THR A 6 5.30 14.36 13.79
C THR A 6 3.84 14.17 13.41
N ARG A 7 3.53 13.04 12.77
CA ARG A 7 2.18 12.67 12.33
C ARG A 7 1.09 12.81 13.40
N TYR A 8 1.45 12.60 14.67
CA TYR A 8 0.53 12.79 15.79
C TYR A 8 0.91 14.07 16.51
N LYS A 9 -0.07 14.94 16.69
CA LYS A 9 0.06 16.16 17.48
C LYS A 9 -0.96 16.12 18.60
N VAL A 10 -0.50 16.33 19.82
CA VAL A 10 -1.40 16.47 20.97
C VAL A 10 -1.81 17.94 21.04
N ILE A 11 -3.11 18.21 21.05
CA ILE A 11 -3.66 19.55 21.24
C ILE A 11 -4.58 19.53 22.45
N GLU A 12 -4.58 20.63 23.21
CA GLU A 12 -5.55 20.82 24.28
C GLU A 12 -6.83 21.45 23.71
N ARG A 13 -7.96 20.77 23.84
CA ARG A 13 -9.27 21.26 23.43
C ARG A 13 -10.26 21.08 24.59
N GLY A 14 -10.79 22.18 25.11
CA GLY A 14 -11.81 22.14 26.16
C GLY A 14 -11.38 21.45 27.45
N ARG A 15 -10.16 21.73 27.94
CA ARG A 15 -9.52 21.10 29.12
C ARG A 15 -9.25 19.59 28.97
N ARG A 16 -9.22 19.08 27.74
CA ARG A 16 -8.88 17.69 27.43
C ARG A 16 -7.77 17.63 26.38
N LEU A 17 -6.82 16.72 26.59
CA LEU A 17 -5.81 16.41 25.59
C LEU A 17 -6.45 15.54 24.49
N GLU A 18 -6.51 16.08 23.27
CA GLU A 18 -6.92 15.35 22.08
C GLU A 18 -5.70 15.11 21.18
N VAL A 19 -5.53 13.86 20.76
CA VAL A 19 -4.50 13.51 19.78
C VAL A 19 -5.12 13.66 18.39
N ILE A 20 -4.54 14.54 17.58
CA ILE A 20 -4.91 14.76 16.18
C ILE A 20 -3.86 14.12 15.25
N ASP A 21 -4.32 13.51 14.16
CA ASP A 21 -3.45 13.00 13.09
C ASP A 21 -3.25 14.13 12.05
N THR A 22 -2.06 14.73 12.02
CA THR A 22 -1.71 15.86 11.12
C THR A 22 -1.68 15.43 9.66
N TRP A 23 -1.50 14.14 9.38
CA TRP A 23 -1.51 13.60 8.01
C TRP A 23 -2.91 13.27 7.50
N ASN A 24 -3.91 13.23 8.40
CA ASN A 24 -5.31 12.97 8.07
C ASN A 24 -6.20 14.18 8.41
N GLY A 25 -5.77 15.37 7.97
CA GLY A 25 -6.57 16.61 8.09
C GLY A 25 -6.90 17.02 9.53
N ASN A 26 -6.00 16.75 10.49
CA ASN A 26 -6.18 17.03 11.92
C ASN A 26 -7.40 16.33 12.55
N ALA A 27 -7.81 15.17 12.02
CA ALA A 27 -8.92 14.42 12.58
C ALA A 27 -8.61 13.94 14.01
N PRO A 28 -9.56 14.05 14.96
CA PRO A 28 -9.37 13.54 16.31
C PRO A 28 -9.31 12.01 16.30
N VAL A 29 -8.28 11.45 16.93
CA VAL A 29 -8.13 10.00 17.10
C VAL A 29 -9.12 9.55 18.18
N ARG A 30 -10.24 8.95 17.77
CA ARG A 30 -11.18 8.33 18.73
C ARG A 30 -10.60 6.99 19.19
N PRO A 31 -10.45 6.76 20.51
CA PRO A 31 -10.17 5.42 21.03
C PRO A 31 -11.28 4.49 20.58
N ARG A 32 -10.93 3.40 19.90
CA ARG A 32 -11.86 2.33 19.57
C ARG A 32 -12.33 1.73 20.90
N ALA A 33 -13.65 1.58 21.06
CA ALA A 33 -14.28 1.04 22.26
C ALA A 33 -13.56 -0.23 22.75
N ASP A 34 -13.46 -0.35 24.07
CA ASP A 34 -12.69 -1.39 24.77
C ASP A 34 -12.96 -2.78 24.18
N PRO A 35 -11.91 -3.59 23.94
CA PRO A 35 -12.11 -4.96 23.50
C PRO A 35 -12.84 -5.73 24.60
N MET A 36 -14.07 -6.15 24.29
CA MET A 36 -14.88 -7.06 25.10
C MET A 36 -14.02 -8.26 25.56
N PRO A 37 -14.10 -8.71 26.83
CA PRO A 37 -13.20 -9.73 27.34
C PRO A 37 -13.37 -11.03 26.53
N ALA A 38 -12.30 -11.43 25.84
CA ALA A 38 -12.28 -12.62 25.03
C ALA A 38 -12.39 -13.90 25.88
N PRO A 39 -13.02 -14.98 25.37
CA PRO A 39 -13.13 -16.25 26.09
C PRO A 39 -11.75 -16.80 26.50
N ARG A 40 -11.61 -17.24 27.76
CA ARG A 40 -10.36 -17.72 28.40
C ARG A 40 -9.62 -18.85 27.68
N ARG A 41 -10.19 -19.43 26.62
CA ARG A 41 -9.63 -20.54 25.84
C ARG A 41 -8.37 -20.18 25.05
N ASN A 42 -8.01 -18.89 24.97
CA ASN A 42 -6.86 -18.40 24.20
C ASN A 42 -5.65 -17.96 25.03
N LEU A 43 -5.66 -18.10 26.37
CA LEU A 43 -4.54 -17.65 27.21
C LEU A 43 -3.25 -18.43 26.94
N GLU A 44 -3.33 -19.75 26.71
CA GLU A 44 -2.16 -20.56 26.36
C GLU A 44 -1.61 -20.25 24.95
N ALA A 45 -2.49 -19.90 24.01
CA ALA A 45 -2.08 -19.46 22.68
C ALA A 45 -1.41 -18.07 22.72
N ALA A 46 -1.92 -17.18 23.58
CA ALA A 46 -1.33 -15.87 23.83
C ALA A 46 0.02 -15.98 24.57
N ALA A 47 0.14 -16.88 25.54
CA ALA A 47 1.40 -17.16 26.24
C ALA A 47 2.47 -17.73 25.29
N ARG A 48 2.09 -18.62 24.37
CA ARG A 48 3.00 -19.10 23.31
C ARG A 48 3.42 -18.00 22.33
N ALA A 49 2.54 -17.03 22.04
CA ALA A 49 2.88 -15.88 21.20
C ALA A 49 3.84 -14.89 21.88
N LEU A 50 3.83 -14.82 23.21
CA LEU A 50 4.77 -14.03 24.02
C LEU A 50 6.19 -14.63 24.05
N HIS A 51 6.32 -15.94 23.90
CA HIS A 51 7.61 -16.65 23.82
C HIS A 51 8.16 -16.79 22.40
N ALA A 52 7.47 -16.25 21.38
CA ALA A 52 7.98 -16.25 20.02
C ALA A 52 9.13 -15.23 19.89
N PRO A 53 10.23 -15.57 19.18
CA PRO A 53 11.34 -14.66 19.00
C PRO A 53 10.88 -13.34 18.34
N PRO A 54 11.47 -12.18 18.71
CA PRO A 54 11.00 -10.85 18.29
C PRO A 54 11.00 -10.64 16.76
N THR A 55 11.65 -11.52 16.01
CA THR A 55 11.64 -11.54 14.54
C THR A 55 10.27 -11.91 13.94
N ALA A 56 9.41 -12.63 14.66
CA ALA A 56 8.07 -12.99 14.19
C ALA A 56 7.08 -11.81 14.24
N GLN A 57 7.27 -10.86 15.17
CA GLN A 57 6.39 -9.70 15.35
C GLN A 57 6.64 -8.59 14.31
N MET A 58 7.82 -8.55 13.67
CA MET A 58 8.09 -7.65 12.53
C MET A 58 7.37 -8.05 11.23
N ARG A 59 6.76 -9.25 11.17
CA ARG A 59 6.15 -9.80 9.95
C ARG A 59 4.65 -9.46 9.83
N ALA A 60 4.03 -8.99 10.89
CA ALA A 60 2.65 -8.50 10.86
C ALA A 60 2.65 -7.06 10.32
N GLY A 61 2.60 -6.91 9.00
CA GLY A 61 2.30 -5.63 8.36
C GLY A 61 1.02 -5.09 9.00
N ARG A 62 1.14 -3.99 9.75
CA ARG A 62 0.02 -3.40 10.49
C ARG A 62 -1.11 -3.15 9.50
N PRO A 63 -2.28 -3.81 9.64
CA PRO A 63 -3.39 -3.56 8.74
C PRO A 63 -3.81 -2.09 8.89
N ASN A 64 -4.08 -1.46 7.76
CA ASN A 64 -4.52 -0.06 7.74
C ASN A 64 -5.86 0.08 8.49
N GLN A 65 -6.26 1.31 8.84
CA GLN A 65 -7.44 1.65 9.65
C GLN A 65 -8.80 1.09 9.19
N ARG A 66 -8.88 0.38 8.05
CA ARG A 66 -10.06 -0.35 7.56
C ARG A 66 -9.93 -1.88 7.58
N GLY A 67 -8.89 -2.43 8.23
CA GLY A 67 -8.65 -3.89 8.31
C GLY A 67 -8.06 -4.51 7.04
N ARG A 68 -7.57 -3.70 6.10
CA ARG A 68 -7.04 -4.17 4.81
C ARG A 68 -5.51 -4.24 4.87
N GLY A 69 -4.95 -5.37 4.46
CA GLY A 69 -3.52 -5.65 4.54
C GLY A 69 -2.67 -4.69 3.69
N PRO A 70 -1.50 -4.26 4.16
CA PRO A 70 -0.61 -3.40 3.39
C PRO A 70 -0.10 -4.12 2.14
N LEU A 71 -0.12 -3.43 0.98
CA LEU A 71 0.43 -3.98 -0.26
C LEU A 71 1.94 -3.75 -0.27
N ARG A 72 2.70 -4.84 -0.39
CA ARG A 72 4.16 -4.81 -0.39
C ARG A 72 4.67 -4.65 -1.82
N THR A 73 5.45 -3.61 -2.07
CA THR A 73 6.11 -3.38 -3.36
C THR A 73 7.43 -4.15 -3.45
N MET A 74 7.89 -4.45 -4.67
CA MET A 74 9.16 -5.14 -4.92
C MET A 74 10.12 -4.27 -5.75
N PRO A 75 11.45 -4.45 -5.58
CA PRO A 75 12.43 -3.62 -6.27
C PRO A 75 12.46 -3.82 -7.79
N TRP A 76 11.86 -4.88 -8.34
CA TRP A 76 11.92 -5.11 -9.79
C TRP A 76 10.93 -4.24 -10.58
N TYR A 77 9.91 -3.67 -9.93
CA TYR A 77 8.94 -2.74 -10.56
C TYR A 77 8.78 -1.40 -9.83
N ASP A 78 9.31 -1.24 -8.62
CA ASP A 78 9.23 0.01 -7.86
C ASP A 78 10.65 0.55 -7.65
N ASP A 79 10.94 1.75 -8.15
CA ASP A 79 12.23 2.42 -7.93
C ASP A 79 12.43 2.77 -6.45
N LYS A 80 11.34 2.99 -5.72
CA LYS A 80 11.33 3.27 -4.28
C LYS A 80 11.08 2.02 -3.43
N GLY A 81 11.06 0.84 -4.05
CA GLY A 81 10.81 -0.45 -3.38
C GLY A 81 12.07 -1.03 -2.72
N PRO A 82 11.93 -1.89 -1.68
CA PRO A 82 10.70 -2.49 -1.18
C PRO A 82 10.03 -1.67 -0.05
N ARG A 83 8.78 -1.24 -0.24
CA ARG A 83 7.99 -0.49 0.75
C ARG A 83 6.57 -1.06 0.90
N GLN A 84 5.86 -0.67 1.96
CA GLN A 84 4.46 -1.04 2.17
C GLN A 84 3.58 0.18 1.86
N ILE A 85 2.61 0.02 0.95
CA ILE A 85 1.65 1.07 0.61
C ILE A 85 0.25 0.70 1.08
N ALA A 86 -0.47 1.70 1.57
CA ALA A 86 -1.84 1.56 2.01
C ALA A 86 -2.79 1.87 0.84
N VAL A 87 -3.44 0.85 0.29
CA VAL A 87 -4.38 1.05 -0.82
C VAL A 87 -5.64 1.73 -0.30
N THR A 88 -5.90 2.96 -0.77
CA THR A 88 -7.12 3.73 -0.48
C THR A 88 -8.32 3.21 -1.29
N GLU A 89 -9.55 3.60 -0.94
CA GLU A 89 -10.76 3.25 -1.71
C GLU A 89 -10.69 3.72 -3.18
N ALA A 90 -10.14 4.92 -3.41
CA ALA A 90 -9.92 5.44 -4.77
C ALA A 90 -8.89 4.59 -5.55
N GLY A 91 -7.86 4.10 -4.86
CA GLY A 91 -6.88 3.18 -5.43
C GLY A 91 -7.48 1.82 -5.85
N GLU A 92 -8.51 1.34 -5.15
CA GLU A 92 -9.18 0.08 -5.51
C GLU A 92 -9.99 0.14 -6.79
N ALA A 93 -10.71 1.24 -7.01
CA ALA A 93 -11.43 1.45 -8.27
C ALA A 93 -10.45 1.44 -9.46
N LYS A 94 -9.29 2.09 -9.28
CA LYS A 94 -8.19 2.08 -10.26
C LYS A 94 -7.60 0.68 -10.45
N LEU A 95 -7.40 -0.09 -9.37
CA LEU A 95 -6.94 -1.48 -9.44
C LEU A 95 -7.91 -2.39 -10.20
N LYS A 96 -9.23 -2.22 -10.03
CA LYS A 96 -10.24 -2.98 -10.79
C LYS A 96 -10.17 -2.63 -12.28
N GLY A 97 -10.14 -1.34 -12.62
CA GLY A 97 -9.97 -0.89 -14.01
C GLY A 97 -8.66 -1.39 -14.62
N LEU A 98 -7.56 -1.29 -13.88
CA LEU A 98 -6.24 -1.75 -14.32
C LEU A 98 -6.22 -3.26 -14.58
N ARG A 99 -6.87 -4.08 -13.76
CA ARG A 99 -6.96 -5.54 -13.99
C ARG A 99 -7.67 -5.87 -15.30
N ILE A 100 -8.77 -5.18 -15.61
CA ILE A 100 -9.49 -5.36 -16.87
C ILE A 100 -8.58 -4.98 -18.04
N VAL A 101 -7.94 -3.81 -17.97
CA VAL A 101 -6.99 -3.36 -19.01
C VAL A 101 -5.84 -4.35 -19.18
N ALA A 102 -5.24 -4.83 -18.08
CA ALA A 102 -4.14 -5.79 -18.11
C ALA A 102 -4.56 -7.13 -18.73
N LEU A 103 -5.76 -7.64 -18.41
CA LEU A 103 -6.31 -8.85 -19.03
C LEU A 103 -6.57 -8.65 -20.52
N THR A 104 -7.13 -7.51 -20.92
CA THR A 104 -7.35 -7.17 -22.33
C THR A 104 -6.02 -7.08 -23.09
N CYS A 105 -5.02 -6.40 -22.54
CA CYS A 105 -3.68 -6.34 -23.13
C CYS A 105 -3.03 -7.72 -23.23
N LEU A 106 -3.17 -8.56 -22.21
CA LEU A 106 -2.66 -9.93 -22.23
C LEU A 106 -3.33 -10.77 -23.33
N PHE A 107 -4.65 -10.64 -23.49
CA PHE A 107 -5.40 -11.33 -24.54
C PHE A 107 -4.95 -10.89 -25.93
N ILE A 108 -4.83 -9.57 -26.17
CA ILE A 108 -4.29 -9.03 -27.43
C ILE A 108 -2.87 -9.55 -27.67
N ALA A 109 -2.01 -9.54 -26.66
CA ALA A 109 -0.65 -10.05 -26.77
C ALA A 109 -0.62 -11.54 -27.12
N ALA A 110 -1.50 -12.36 -26.55
CA ALA A 110 -1.62 -13.78 -26.89
C ALA A 110 -2.07 -14.00 -28.33
N VAL A 111 -3.07 -13.24 -28.79
CA VAL A 111 -3.52 -13.27 -30.19
C VAL A 111 -2.37 -12.85 -31.13
N MET A 112 -1.66 -11.77 -30.82
CA MET A 112 -0.50 -11.32 -31.61
C MET A 112 0.62 -12.35 -31.61
N ALA A 113 0.90 -12.98 -30.47
CA ALA A 113 1.91 -14.05 -30.37
C ALA A 113 1.52 -15.27 -31.22
N PHE A 114 0.24 -15.59 -31.31
CA PHE A 114 -0.26 -16.66 -32.17
C PHE A 114 -0.16 -16.30 -33.67
N LEU A 115 -0.59 -15.09 -34.08
CA LEU A 115 -0.52 -14.65 -35.47
C LEU A 115 0.92 -14.43 -35.96
N PHE A 116 1.79 -13.90 -35.09
CA PHE A 116 3.15 -13.48 -35.42
C PHE A 116 4.20 -14.32 -34.69
N TRP A 117 3.92 -15.60 -34.44
CA TRP A 117 4.83 -16.50 -33.76
C TRP A 117 6.28 -16.54 -34.31
N PRO A 118 6.55 -16.32 -35.62
CA PRO A 118 7.94 -16.30 -36.11
C PRO A 118 8.69 -15.04 -35.67
N LEU A 119 8.01 -13.93 -35.40
CA LEU A 119 8.65 -12.71 -34.87
C LEU A 119 8.99 -12.81 -33.38
N LEU A 120 8.44 -13.79 -32.65
CA LEU A 120 8.72 -13.96 -31.22
C LEU A 120 10.20 -14.25 -30.94
N PHE A 121 10.96 -14.75 -31.92
CA PHE A 121 12.42 -14.93 -31.80
C PHE A 121 13.17 -13.60 -31.58
N ILE A 122 12.62 -12.48 -32.05
CA ILE A 122 13.23 -11.14 -31.92
C ILE A 122 12.75 -10.44 -30.64
N ALA A 123 11.56 -10.80 -30.14
CA ALA A 123 10.95 -10.21 -28.95
C ALA A 123 11.85 -10.17 -27.69
N PRO A 124 12.62 -11.21 -27.32
CA PRO A 124 13.48 -11.13 -26.14
C PRO A 124 14.53 -10.01 -26.24
N PHE A 125 15.07 -9.75 -27.44
CA PHE A 125 16.03 -8.65 -27.64
C PHE A 125 15.42 -7.27 -27.38
N LEU A 126 14.13 -7.10 -27.65
CA LEU A 126 13.40 -5.86 -27.33
C LEU A 126 13.08 -5.75 -25.83
N ILE A 127 12.73 -6.86 -25.18
CA ILE A 127 12.39 -6.91 -23.75
C ILE A 127 13.62 -6.66 -22.85
N LEU A 128 14.80 -7.08 -23.31
CA LEU A 128 16.07 -6.90 -22.61
C LEU A 128 16.59 -5.44 -22.66
N ASN A 129 15.95 -4.53 -23.40
CA ASN A 129 16.35 -3.13 -23.48
C ASN A 129 16.25 -2.42 -22.11
N ASP A 130 17.40 -1.93 -21.60
CA ASP A 130 17.50 -1.23 -20.32
C ASP A 130 16.67 0.06 -20.26
N GLY A 131 16.54 0.78 -21.37
CA GLY A 131 15.76 2.01 -21.43
C GLY A 131 14.27 1.76 -21.22
N ALA A 132 13.74 0.72 -21.86
CA ALA A 132 12.34 0.31 -21.70
C ALA A 132 12.05 -0.16 -20.27
N ARG A 133 12.96 -0.94 -19.68
CA ARG A 133 12.83 -1.42 -18.28
C ARG A 133 12.82 -0.27 -17.28
N LYS A 134 13.71 0.72 -17.43
CA LYS A 134 13.75 1.91 -16.57
C LYS A 134 12.48 2.77 -16.72
N SER A 135 12.01 2.98 -17.95
CA SER A 135 10.77 3.72 -18.21
C SER A 135 9.54 3.04 -17.57
N LEU A 136 9.43 1.71 -17.72
CA LEU A 136 8.36 0.93 -17.13
C LEU A 136 8.36 0.99 -15.59
N ARG A 137 9.57 0.96 -14.99
CA ARG A 137 9.76 1.07 -13.55
C ARG A 137 9.43 2.46 -13.01
N ALA A 138 9.81 3.52 -13.72
CA ALA A 138 9.43 4.88 -13.37
C ALA A 138 7.90 5.11 -13.44
N ALA A 139 7.26 4.58 -14.49
CA ALA A 139 5.81 4.64 -14.65
C ALA A 139 5.07 3.87 -13.53
N SER A 140 5.58 2.69 -13.18
CA SER A 140 5.07 1.87 -12.08
C SER A 140 5.22 2.58 -10.74
N THR A 141 6.36 3.23 -10.48
CA THR A 141 6.60 4.02 -9.27
C THR A 141 5.61 5.18 -9.14
N LYS A 142 5.35 5.90 -10.24
CA LYS A 142 4.36 6.99 -10.26
C LYS A 142 2.94 6.48 -9.96
N PHE A 143 2.56 5.34 -10.53
CA PHE A 143 1.27 4.71 -10.26
C PHE A 143 1.14 4.29 -8.79
N LEU A 144 2.18 3.68 -8.20
CA LEU A 144 2.20 3.29 -6.79
C LEU A 144 2.10 4.50 -5.86
N ASP A 145 2.76 5.61 -6.21
CA ASP A 145 2.67 6.85 -5.47
C ASP A 145 1.24 7.41 -5.51
N GLU A 146 0.55 7.34 -6.66
CA GLU A 146 -0.84 7.77 -6.83
C GLU A 146 -1.83 6.90 -6.03
N LEU A 147 -1.58 5.59 -5.92
CA LEU A 147 -2.38 4.70 -5.06
C LEU A 147 -2.24 5.02 -3.56
N ASN A 148 -1.12 5.62 -3.17
CA ASN A 148 -0.78 5.96 -1.80
C ASN A 148 -1.18 7.40 -1.41
N GLN A 149 -1.70 8.21 -2.34
CA GLN A 149 -2.13 9.57 -2.01
C GLN A 149 -3.40 9.54 -1.16
N PRO A 150 -3.42 10.23 0.00
CA PRO A 150 -4.66 10.48 0.73
C PRO A 150 -5.56 11.36 -0.15
N VAL A 151 -6.88 11.14 -0.09
CA VAL A 151 -7.85 11.98 -0.81
C VAL A 151 -7.75 13.40 -0.24
N THR A 152 -6.98 14.27 -0.88
CA THR A 152 -6.98 15.70 -0.59
C THR A 152 -8.36 16.21 -0.97
N ARG A 153 -9.24 16.44 0.01
CA ARG A 153 -10.43 17.27 -0.23
C ARG A 153 -9.91 18.61 -0.70
N SER A 154 -10.21 19.00 -1.93
CA SER A 154 -10.10 20.39 -2.35
C SER A 154 -11.05 21.21 -1.47
N SER A 155 -10.52 21.80 -0.40
CA SER A 155 -11.19 22.87 0.33
C SER A 155 -10.70 24.20 -0.23
N GLY A 156 -11.60 25.00 -0.79
CA GLY A 156 -11.39 26.43 -0.94
C GLY A 156 -11.68 26.97 -2.33
N GLY A 157 -12.75 27.76 -2.41
CA GLY A 157 -13.18 28.55 -3.56
C GLY A 157 -14.68 28.72 -3.55
#